data_AF-A0A520HWX1-F1
#
_entry.id   AF-A0A520HWX1-F1
#
_cell.length_a   1.000
_cell.length_b   1.000
_cell.length_c   1.000
_cell.angle_alpha   90.00
_cell.angle_beta   90.00
_cell.angle_gamma   90.00
#
_symmetry.space_group_name_H-M   'P 1'
#
loop_
_entity.id
_entity.type
_entity.pdbx_description
1 polymer ?
#
loop_
_entity_poly.entity_id
_entity_poly.type
_entity_poly.pdbx_seq_one_letter_code
_entity_poly.pdbx_strand_id
1 'polypeptide(L)'
;HIARDAIDRAQYADLKHWLPGDILTKVDRTSMAVGLEAREPLLDHRLVEFCATLPVGLRLRHGEGKWLMKKAMEPYLPKEILYRPKMGFVTPISAWFRGALAGEASALGSSRMLAETGWFDMAAITALAEAHRGGRAEHGRTLWQLMMLERSLKRVFG
;
A
#
# COMPACT_ATOMS: atom_id res chain seq x y z
N HIS A 1 6.08 -29.43 0.42
CA HIS A 1 5.16 -29.66 1.56
C HIS A 1 4.59 -28.36 2.19
N ILE A 2 4.38 -27.27 1.43
CA ILE A 2 4.26 -25.89 1.99
C ILE A 2 2.80 -25.37 2.11
N ALA A 3 1.79 -26.24 2.09
CA ALA A 3 0.39 -25.77 2.08
C ALA A 3 -0.56 -26.75 2.76
N ARG A 4 -0.42 -26.95 4.08
CA ARG A 4 -1.27 -27.89 4.83
C ARG A 4 -2.56 -27.23 5.32
N ASP A 5 -2.54 -25.92 5.56
CA ASP A 5 -3.69 -25.14 6.02
C ASP A 5 -3.95 -23.87 5.19
N ALA A 6 -5.04 -23.16 5.49
CA ALA A 6 -5.43 -21.96 4.76
C ALA A 6 -4.42 -20.80 4.91
N ILE A 7 -3.72 -20.73 6.04
CA ILE A 7 -2.74 -19.67 6.33
C ILE A 7 -1.48 -19.92 5.52
N ASP A 8 -1.00 -21.17 5.44
CA ASP A 8 0.12 -21.56 4.61
C ASP A 8 -0.15 -21.24 3.13
N ARG A 9 -1.35 -21.54 2.62
CA ARG A 9 -1.73 -21.20 1.24
C ARG A 9 -1.74 -19.69 0.98
N ALA A 10 -2.26 -18.90 1.93
CA ALA A 10 -2.25 -17.45 1.83
C ALA A 10 -0.80 -16.91 1.81
N GLN A 11 0.06 -17.39 2.70
CA GLN A 11 1.47 -17.00 2.74
C GLN A 11 2.23 -17.43 1.48
N TYR A 12 1.92 -18.60 0.93
CA TYR A 12 2.50 -19.03 -0.35
C TYR A 12 2.09 -18.09 -1.49
N ALA A 13 0.80 -17.72 -1.57
CA ALA A 13 0.34 -16.75 -2.56
C ALA A 13 1.01 -15.38 -2.37
N ASP A 14 1.21 -14.94 -1.12
CA ASP A 14 1.92 -13.70 -0.83
C ASP A 14 3.37 -13.75 -1.33
N LEU A 15 4.09 -14.83 -1.03
CA LEU A 15 5.48 -15.04 -1.47
C LEU A 15 5.62 -15.10 -3.00
N LYS A 16 4.65 -15.72 -3.69
CA LYS A 16 4.72 -15.96 -5.15
C LYS A 16 4.14 -14.84 -6.00
N HIS A 17 3.20 -14.06 -5.47
CA HIS A 17 2.48 -13.06 -6.25
C HIS A 17 2.54 -11.67 -5.63
N TRP A 18 2.20 -11.53 -4.35
CA TRP A 18 2.06 -10.22 -3.72
C TRP A 18 3.41 -9.51 -3.51
N LEU A 19 4.39 -10.21 -2.93
CA LEU A 19 5.72 -9.66 -2.68
C LEU A 19 6.42 -9.26 -3.99
N PRO A 20 6.62 -10.15 -4.98
CA PRO A 20 7.31 -9.79 -6.22
C PRO A 20 6.45 -8.94 -7.18
N GLY A 21 5.13 -8.87 -6.99
CA GLY A 21 4.21 -8.14 -7.87
C GLY A 21 3.85 -6.73 -7.39
N ASP A 22 4.07 -6.41 -6.11
CA ASP A 22 3.76 -5.10 -5.53
C ASP A 22 4.89 -4.61 -4.62
N ILE A 23 5.08 -5.26 -3.47
CA ILE A 23 5.89 -4.70 -2.38
C ILE A 23 7.36 -4.58 -2.76
N LEU A 24 7.98 -5.66 -3.23
CA LEU A 24 9.41 -5.69 -3.55
C LEU A 24 9.72 -4.87 -4.79
N THR A 25 8.87 -4.92 -5.81
CA THR A 25 9.01 -4.09 -7.02
C THR A 25 9.00 -2.61 -6.69
N LYS A 26 8.12 -2.18 -5.79
CA LYS A 26 8.07 -0.78 -5.37
C LYS A 26 9.34 -0.38 -4.62
N VAL A 27 9.79 -1.19 -3.66
CA VAL A 27 11.00 -0.90 -2.88
C VAL A 27 12.21 -0.81 -3.80
N ASP A 28 12.43 -1.81 -4.66
CA ASP A 28 13.55 -1.87 -5.59
C ASP A 28 13.58 -0.65 -6.54
N ARG A 29 12.47 -0.38 -7.23
CA ARG A 29 12.40 0.74 -8.18
C ARG A 29 12.58 2.09 -7.50
N THR A 30 12.04 2.27 -6.30
CA THR A 30 12.14 3.56 -5.59
C THR A 30 13.53 3.77 -4.99
N SER A 31 14.18 2.73 -4.47
CA SER A 31 15.54 2.84 -3.95
C SER A 31 16.55 3.01 -5.09
N MET A 32 16.42 2.26 -6.18
CA MET A 32 17.31 2.37 -7.34
C MET A 32 17.18 3.69 -8.09
N ALA A 33 16.00 4.32 -8.08
CA ALA A 33 15.82 5.67 -8.65
C ALA A 33 16.71 6.73 -7.99
N VAL A 34 17.24 6.45 -6.79
CA VAL A 34 18.18 7.31 -6.06
C VAL A 34 19.52 6.62 -5.76
N GLY A 35 19.83 5.52 -6.46
CA GLY A 35 21.11 4.80 -6.34
C GLY A 35 21.31 4.06 -5.01
N LEU A 36 20.24 3.71 -4.29
CA LEU A 36 20.30 3.00 -3.01
C LEU A 36 19.91 1.53 -3.17
N GLU A 37 20.72 0.62 -2.61
CA GLU A 37 20.42 -0.80 -2.51
C GLU A 37 19.67 -1.12 -1.21
N ALA A 38 18.39 -1.50 -1.33
CA ALA A 38 17.59 -1.99 -0.22
C ALA A 38 17.88 -3.49 0.03
N ARG A 39 17.79 -3.91 1.30
CA ARG A 39 17.92 -5.31 1.71
C ARG A 39 16.74 -5.69 2.59
N GLU A 40 16.23 -6.91 2.44
CA GLU A 40 15.10 -7.45 3.19
C GLU A 40 15.51 -8.66 4.06
N PRO A 41 16.17 -8.46 5.22
CA PRO A 41 16.66 -9.57 6.05
C PRO A 41 15.57 -10.58 6.47
N LEU A 42 14.32 -10.12 6.61
CA LEU A 42 13.20 -10.99 6.97
C LEU A 42 12.75 -11.92 5.84
N LEU A 43 13.27 -11.74 4.62
CA LEU A 43 13.03 -12.60 3.46
C LEU A 43 14.21 -13.51 3.13
N ASP A 44 15.20 -13.61 4.02
CA ASP A 44 16.25 -14.62 3.87
C ASP A 44 15.64 -16.02 3.76
N HIS A 45 16.09 -16.78 2.76
CA HIS A 45 15.51 -18.09 2.45
C HIS A 45 15.58 -19.06 3.63
N ARG A 46 16.64 -19.03 4.45
CA ARG A 46 16.79 -19.92 5.62
C ARG A 46 15.75 -19.57 6.67
N LEU A 47 15.53 -18.27 6.89
CA LEU A 47 14.50 -17.80 7.82
C LEU A 47 13.10 -18.15 7.33
N VAL A 48 12.81 -17.94 6.04
CA VAL A 48 11.51 -18.23 5.44
C VAL A 48 11.22 -19.74 5.47
N GLU A 49 12.20 -20.57 5.11
CA GLU A 49 12.09 -22.04 5.16
C GLU A 49 11.87 -22.51 6.60
N PHE A 50 12.63 -21.99 7.57
CA PHE A 50 12.40 -22.28 8.98
C PHE A 50 10.99 -21.90 9.42
N CYS A 51 10.53 -20.68 9.09
CA CYS A 51 9.19 -20.21 9.42
C CYS A 51 8.08 -21.08 8.80
N ALA A 52 8.30 -21.61 7.60
CA ALA A 52 7.36 -22.51 6.94
C ALA A 52 7.22 -23.89 7.62
N THR A 53 8.20 -24.28 8.46
CA THR A 53 8.08 -25.50 9.29
C THR A 53 7.30 -25.27 10.59
N LEU A 54 7.07 -24.02 10.98
CA LEU A 54 6.47 -23.70 12.27
C LEU A 54 4.96 -23.99 12.29
N PRO A 55 4.44 -24.60 13.38
CA PRO A 55 3.00 -24.68 13.62
C PRO A 55 2.34 -23.29 13.52
N VAL A 56 1.15 -23.22 12.94
CA VAL A 56 0.38 -21.97 12.81
C VAL A 56 0.24 -21.24 14.14
N GLY A 57 0.03 -21.97 15.25
CA GLY A 57 -0.11 -21.38 16.59
C GLY A 57 1.08 -20.55 17.07
N LEU A 58 2.27 -20.72 16.46
CA LEU A 58 3.44 -19.89 16.74
C LEU A 58 3.51 -18.64 15.84
N ARG A 59 2.80 -18.63 14.71
CA ARG A 59 2.70 -17.51 13.77
C ARG A 59 1.50 -16.61 14.08
N LEU A 60 0.38 -17.23 14.45
CA LEU A 60 -0.90 -16.61 14.79
C LEU A 60 -1.48 -17.28 16.04
N ARG A 61 -1.71 -16.52 17.11
CA ARG A 61 -2.24 -17.04 18.37
C ARG A 61 -3.25 -16.06 18.98
N HIS A 62 -4.46 -16.52 19.29
CA HIS A 62 -5.53 -15.69 19.88
C HIS A 62 -5.79 -14.36 19.12
N GLY A 63 -5.77 -14.41 17.79
CA GLY A 63 -5.92 -13.22 16.93
C GLY A 63 -4.67 -12.36 16.79
N GLU A 64 -3.59 -12.67 17.51
CA GLU A 64 -2.32 -11.98 17.42
C GLU A 64 -1.37 -12.64 16.40
N GLY A 65 -1.07 -11.92 15.32
CA GLY A 65 -0.06 -12.32 14.35
C GLY A 65 1.37 -12.01 14.81
N LYS A 66 2.36 -12.62 14.14
CA LYS A 66 3.79 -12.49 14.44
C LYS A 66 4.14 -12.93 15.88
N TRP A 67 3.37 -13.85 16.45
CA TRP A 67 3.45 -14.18 17.89
C TRP A 67 4.86 -14.59 18.33
N LEU A 68 5.49 -15.56 17.66
CA LEU A 68 6.85 -16.00 17.97
C LEU A 68 7.88 -14.87 17.80
N MET A 69 7.75 -14.08 16.73
CA MET A 69 8.65 -12.96 16.45
C MET A 69 8.58 -11.90 17.56
N LYS A 70 7.36 -11.56 18.02
CA LYS A 70 7.19 -10.62 19.14
C LYS A 70 7.84 -11.15 20.41
N LYS A 71 7.61 -12.42 20.74
CA LYS A 71 8.21 -13.07 21.93
C LYS A 71 9.73 -13.11 21.87
N ALA A 72 10.31 -13.44 20.72
CA ALA A 72 11.75 -13.44 20.53
C ALA A 72 12.37 -12.04 20.67
N MET A 73 11.62 -10.98 20.38
CA MET A 73 12.10 -9.60 20.42
C MET A 73 11.84 -8.86 21.74
N GLU A 74 11.11 -9.45 22.69
CA GLU A 74 10.85 -8.85 24.02
C GLU A 74 12.11 -8.39 24.78
N PRO A 75 13.27 -9.09 24.69
CA PRO A 75 14.50 -8.61 25.32
C PRO A 75 15.12 -7.37 24.66
N TYR A 76 14.74 -7.07 23.41
CA TYR A 76 15.40 -6.05 22.59
C TYR A 76 14.55 -4.80 22.37
N LEU A 77 13.22 -4.90 22.50
CA LEU A 77 12.29 -3.83 22.17
C LEU A 77 11.24 -3.62 23.27
N PRO A 78 10.87 -2.36 23.55
CA PRO A 78 9.78 -2.05 24.47
C PRO A 78 8.45 -2.67 24.04
N LYS A 79 7.62 -3.04 25.01
CA LYS A 79 6.33 -3.72 24.78
C LYS A 79 5.37 -2.83 23.97
N GLU A 80 5.38 -1.54 24.21
CA GLU A 80 4.60 -0.54 23.50
C GLU A 80 4.93 -0.48 21.99
N ILE A 81 6.15 -0.85 21.58
CA ILE A 81 6.52 -0.95 20.15
C ILE A 81 6.09 -2.31 19.59
N LEU A 82 6.40 -3.40 20.30
CA LEU A 82 6.13 -4.77 19.85
C LEU A 82 4.65 -5.10 19.72
N TYR A 83 3.84 -4.59 20.65
CA TYR A 83 2.43 -4.92 20.79
C TYR A 83 1.50 -3.81 20.31
N ARG A 84 2.03 -2.76 19.66
CA ARG A 84 1.19 -1.71 19.07
C ARG A 84 0.25 -2.29 17.99
N PRO A 85 -0.92 -1.65 17.77
CA PRO A 85 -1.79 -2.01 16.66
C PRO A 85 -1.08 -1.98 15.30
N LYS A 86 -1.41 -2.93 14.43
CA LYS A 86 -0.81 -3.00 13.09
C LYS A 86 -1.16 -1.74 12.30
N MET A 87 -0.14 -0.98 11.94
CA MET A 87 -0.25 0.15 11.03
C MET A 87 0.20 -0.31 9.64
N GLY A 88 -0.66 -0.14 8.64
CA GLY A 88 -0.28 -0.34 7.25
C GLY A 88 0.67 0.77 6.77
N PHE A 89 1.39 0.50 5.70
CA PHE A 89 2.11 1.53 4.94
C PHE A 89 1.10 2.27 4.04
N VAL A 90 0.21 3.04 4.67
CA VAL A 90 -0.80 3.80 3.94
C VAL A 90 -0.16 5.08 3.45
N THR A 91 -0.06 5.22 2.12
CA THR A 91 0.33 6.47 1.51
C THR A 91 -0.67 7.56 1.91
N PRO A 92 -0.24 8.71 2.45
CA PRO A 92 -1.14 9.74 2.97
C PRO A 92 -1.73 10.58 1.83
N ILE A 93 -2.37 9.91 0.87
CA ILE A 93 -2.93 10.48 -0.36
C ILE A 93 -3.87 11.64 -0.05
N SER A 94 -4.76 11.47 0.93
CA SER A 94 -5.67 12.53 1.35
C SER A 94 -4.96 13.77 1.88
N ALA A 95 -3.86 13.59 2.63
CA ALA A 95 -3.07 14.74 3.10
C ALA A 95 -2.35 15.41 1.92
N TRP A 96 -1.84 14.63 0.96
CA TRP A 96 -1.21 15.16 -0.24
C TRP A 96 -2.18 15.96 -1.10
N PHE A 97 -3.39 15.47 -1.36
CA PHE A 97 -4.39 16.22 -2.13
C PHE A 97 -4.99 17.43 -1.40
N ARG A 98 -4.78 17.55 -0.09
CA ARG A 98 -5.03 18.80 0.65
C ARG A 98 -3.85 19.76 0.62
N GLY A 99 -2.65 19.26 0.38
CA GLY A 99 -1.39 20.02 0.40
C GLY A 99 -0.64 19.94 -0.92
N ALA A 100 0.48 19.19 -0.93
CA ALA A 100 1.44 19.18 -2.04
C ALA A 100 0.85 18.86 -3.43
N LEU A 101 -0.22 18.05 -3.50
CA LEU A 101 -0.91 17.66 -4.74
C LEU A 101 -2.28 18.35 -4.90
N ALA A 102 -2.59 19.38 -4.10
CA ALA A 102 -3.88 20.07 -4.20
C ALA A 102 -4.11 20.71 -5.58
N GLY A 103 -3.04 21.22 -6.20
CA GLY A 103 -3.08 21.75 -7.57
C GLY A 103 -3.44 20.67 -8.59
N GLU A 104 -2.80 19.50 -8.50
CA GLU A 104 -3.09 18.37 -9.39
C GLU A 104 -4.53 17.85 -9.21
N ALA A 105 -5.00 17.75 -7.96
CA ALA A 105 -6.38 17.37 -7.68
C ALA A 105 -7.40 18.38 -8.25
N SER A 106 -7.10 19.68 -8.16
CA SER A 106 -7.96 20.73 -8.70
C SER A 106 -7.99 20.71 -10.23
N ALA A 107 -6.86 20.41 -10.87
CA ALA A 107 -6.74 20.31 -12.32
C ALA A 107 -7.59 19.18 -12.94
N LEU A 108 -8.00 18.17 -12.16
CA LEU A 108 -8.91 17.12 -12.63
C LEU A 108 -10.25 17.69 -13.12
N GLY A 109 -10.75 18.74 -12.46
CA GLY A 109 -12.00 19.40 -12.81
C GLY A 109 -11.98 20.09 -14.18
N SER A 110 -10.81 20.40 -14.70
CA SER A 110 -10.60 21.00 -16.03
C SER A 110 -9.85 20.06 -16.99
N SER A 111 -9.74 18.77 -16.66
CA SER A 111 -9.05 17.81 -17.52
C SER A 111 -9.82 17.57 -18.81
N ARG A 112 -9.22 18.00 -19.92
CA ARG A 112 -9.74 17.76 -21.27
C ARG A 112 -9.87 16.26 -21.58
N MET A 113 -8.88 15.46 -21.16
CA MET A 113 -8.88 14.01 -21.38
C MET A 113 -10.09 13.34 -20.74
N LEU A 114 -10.44 13.72 -19.50
CA LEU A 114 -11.64 13.20 -18.85
C LEU A 114 -12.92 13.72 -19.51
N ALA A 115 -12.97 15.00 -19.87
CA ALA A 115 -14.15 15.62 -20.50
C ALA A 115 -14.50 14.96 -21.84
N GLU A 116 -13.49 14.65 -22.67
CA GLU A 116 -13.67 14.04 -24.00
C GLU A 116 -14.22 12.60 -23.94
N THR A 117 -14.10 11.91 -22.80
CA THR A 117 -14.73 10.59 -22.61
C THR A 117 -16.26 10.66 -22.57
N GLY A 118 -16.84 11.81 -22.19
CA GLY A 118 -18.27 11.97 -21.94
C GLY A 118 -18.79 11.18 -20.72
N TRP A 119 -17.93 10.56 -19.91
CA TRP A 119 -18.34 9.74 -18.76
C TRP A 119 -18.48 10.53 -17.45
N PHE A 120 -17.92 11.74 -17.40
CA PHE A 120 -17.75 12.48 -16.16
C PHE A 120 -18.44 13.84 -16.19
N ASP A 121 -19.11 14.17 -15.09
CA ASP A 121 -19.51 15.54 -14.78
C ASP A 121 -18.30 16.30 -14.21
N MET A 122 -17.74 17.20 -15.03
CA MET A 122 -16.56 17.97 -14.68
C MET A 122 -16.81 18.99 -13.56
N ALA A 123 -18.05 19.50 -13.44
CA ALA A 123 -18.43 20.37 -12.34
C ALA A 123 -18.47 19.60 -11.02
N ALA A 124 -18.96 18.36 -11.04
CA ALA A 124 -18.93 17.48 -9.88
C ALA A 124 -17.49 17.14 -9.44
N ILE A 125 -16.60 16.85 -10.39
CA ILE A 125 -15.16 16.62 -10.09
C ILE A 125 -14.52 17.85 -9.45
N THR A 126 -14.81 19.04 -9.99
CA THR A 126 -14.34 20.31 -9.42
C THR A 126 -14.83 20.49 -7.98
N ALA A 127 -16.12 20.27 -7.73
CA ALA A 127 -16.71 20.37 -6.40
C ALA A 127 -16.10 19.36 -5.41
N LEU A 128 -15.82 18.13 -5.86
CA LEU A 128 -15.14 17.10 -5.06
C LEU A 128 -13.73 17.55 -4.65
N ALA A 129 -12.94 18.08 -5.58
CA ALA A 129 -11.59 18.56 -5.31
C ALA A 129 -11.61 19.72 -4.29
N GLU A 130 -12.53 20.68 -4.47
CA GLU A 130 -12.69 21.82 -3.57
C GLU A 130 -13.18 21.44 -2.17
N ALA A 131 -14.16 20.52 -2.07
CA ALA A 131 -14.64 20.01 -0.79
C ALA A 131 -13.57 19.24 -0.04
N HIS A 132 -12.76 18.46 -0.75
CA HIS A 132 -11.64 17.74 -0.17
C HIS A 132 -10.54 18.69 0.30
N ARG A 133 -10.10 19.63 -0.55
CA ARG A 133 -9.06 20.60 -0.18
C ARG A 133 -9.48 21.42 1.04
N GLY A 134 -10.74 21.88 1.06
CA GLY A 134 -11.29 22.74 2.10
C GLY A 134 -11.66 22.06 3.42
N GLY A 135 -11.36 20.78 3.65
CA GLY A 135 -11.71 20.15 4.94
C GLY A 135 -13.14 19.61 5.02
N ARG A 136 -14.01 19.97 4.08
CA ARG A 136 -15.46 19.73 4.15
C ARG A 136 -15.85 18.27 3.95
N ALA A 137 -15.03 17.50 3.24
CA ALA A 137 -15.25 16.07 3.01
C ALA A 137 -13.95 15.27 2.81
N GLU A 138 -14.03 13.94 2.89
CA GLU A 138 -12.96 13.00 2.56
C GLU A 138 -13.20 12.41 1.16
N HIS A 139 -12.40 12.81 0.18
CA HIS A 139 -12.47 12.32 -1.20
C HIS A 139 -11.09 11.92 -1.74
N GLY A 140 -10.08 11.74 -0.87
CA GLY A 140 -8.70 11.51 -1.30
C GLY A 140 -8.56 10.25 -2.16
N ARG A 141 -9.29 9.19 -1.81
CA ARG A 141 -9.33 7.95 -2.60
C ARG A 141 -9.95 8.16 -4.00
N THR A 142 -11.07 8.87 -4.08
CA THR A 142 -11.75 9.12 -5.36
C THR A 142 -10.90 9.99 -6.27
N LEU A 143 -10.31 11.07 -5.73
CA LEU A 143 -9.40 11.95 -6.47
C LEU A 143 -8.17 11.19 -6.99
N TRP A 144 -7.64 10.24 -6.20
CA TRP A 144 -6.55 9.37 -6.64
C TRP A 144 -6.96 8.52 -7.84
N GLN A 145 -8.13 7.88 -7.78
CA GLN A 145 -8.64 7.03 -8.85
C GLN A 145 -8.86 7.82 -10.14
N LEU A 146 -9.45 9.02 -10.04
CA LEU A 146 -9.65 9.92 -11.17
C LEU A 146 -8.30 10.36 -11.77
N MET A 147 -7.34 10.74 -10.93
CA MET A 147 -6.01 11.13 -11.40
C MET A 147 -5.25 9.99 -12.09
N MET A 148 -5.32 8.77 -11.53
CA MET A 148 -4.69 7.61 -12.17
C MET A 148 -5.36 7.29 -13.50
N LEU A 149 -6.70 7.34 -13.57
CA LEU A 149 -7.43 7.13 -14.81
C LEU A 149 -7.04 8.17 -15.87
N GLU A 150 -7.03 9.46 -15.51
CA GLU A 150 -6.67 10.57 -16.39
C GLU A 150 -5.28 10.39 -16.99
N ARG A 151 -4.29 10.05 -16.15
CA ARG A 151 -2.91 9.77 -16.58
C ARG A 151 -2.81 8.52 -17.45
N SER A 152 -3.58 7.47 -17.14
CA SER A 152 -3.61 6.25 -17.95
C SER A 152 -4.19 6.51 -19.33
N LEU A 153 -5.31 7.24 -19.43
CA LEU A 153 -5.92 7.63 -20.70
C LEU A 153 -4.95 8.48 -21.52
N LYS A 154 -4.32 9.46 -20.90
CA LYS A 154 -3.30 10.29 -21.56
C LYS A 154 -2.12 9.49 -22.09
N ARG A 155 -1.71 8.42 -21.40
CA ARG A 155 -0.60 7.56 -21.85
C ARG A 155 -1.00 6.61 -22.99
N VAL A 156 -2.25 6.17 -23.03
CA VAL A 156 -2.75 5.19 -24.00
C VAL A 156 -3.24 5.86 -25.28
N PHE A 157 -3.87 7.03 -25.16
CA PHE A 157 -4.54 7.73 -26.25
C PHE A 157 -3.99 9.12 -26.57
N GLY A 158 -3.07 9.65 -25.76
CA GLY A 158 -2.36 10.92 -26.01
C GLY A 158 -0.97 10.68 -26.59
#